data_AF-W1DUL6-F1
#
_entry.id   AF-W1DUL6-F1
#
_cell.length_a   1.000
_cell.length_b   1.000
_cell.length_c   1.000
_cell.angle_alpha   90.00
_cell.angle_beta   90.00
_cell.angle_gamma   90.00
#
_symmetry.space_group_name_H-M   'P 1'
#
loop_
_entity.id
_entity.type
_entity.pdbx_description
1 polymer ?
#
loop_
_entity_poly.entity_id
_entity_poly.type
_entity_poly.pdbx_seq_one_letter_code
_entity_poly.pdbx_strand_id
1 'polypeptide(L)'
;MNVIHIAETVKGGVATVINNLTENNEIDSHVICPESQSKEIYCAQKTLFSRTGRNISSLSSLFLVIIKTLKYNKFDVIHLHSSFAGFIVRALFAFKINK
;
A
#
# COMPACT_ATOMS: atom_id res chain seq x y z
N MET A 1 14.76 9.15 1.89
CA MET A 1 13.35 9.62 1.82
C MET A 1 12.48 8.38 1.96
N ASN A 2 11.47 8.43 2.83
CA ASN A 2 10.61 7.29 3.13
C ASN A 2 9.34 7.34 2.28
N VAL A 3 9.16 6.36 1.40
CA VAL A 3 8.02 6.29 0.47
C VAL A 3 7.20 5.04 0.74
N ILE A 4 5.89 5.20 0.87
CA ILE A 4 4.95 4.07 0.95
C ILE A 4 4.17 3.89 -0.34
N HIS A 5 4.18 2.69 -0.89
CA HIS A 5 3.40 2.25 -2.05
C HIS A 5 2.21 1.44 -1.57
N ILE A 6 0.99 1.79 -1.98
CA ILE A 6 -0.23 1.16 -1.48
C ILE A 6 -1.05 0.63 -2.66
N ALA A 7 -1.27 -0.69 -2.71
CA ALA A 7 -2.02 -1.33 -3.78
C ALA A 7 -3.10 -2.29 -3.24
N GLU A 8 -4.29 -2.28 -3.86
CA GLU A 8 -5.36 -3.25 -3.55
C GLU A 8 -5.08 -4.61 -4.22
N THR A 9 -4.36 -4.59 -5.34
CA THR A 9 -3.85 -5.77 -6.03
C THR A 9 -2.52 -5.41 -6.66
N VAL A 10 -1.57 -6.34 -6.64
CA VAL A 10 -0.24 -6.22 -7.23
C VAL A 10 -0.06 -7.30 -8.30
N LYS A 11 -1.03 -7.42 -9.21
CA LYS A 11 -0.93 -8.34 -10.35
C LYS A 11 -0.43 -7.64 -11.60
N GLY A 12 0.48 -8.28 -12.32
CA GLY A 12 0.93 -7.81 -13.64
C GLY A 12 1.55 -6.42 -13.57
N GLY A 13 1.06 -5.47 -14.38
CA GLY A 13 1.69 -4.15 -14.53
C GLY A 13 1.85 -3.35 -13.24
N VAL A 14 0.96 -3.52 -12.25
CA VAL A 14 1.10 -2.85 -10.95
C VAL A 14 2.34 -3.34 -10.21
N ALA A 15 2.59 -4.65 -10.20
CA ALA A 15 3.80 -5.21 -9.60
C ALA A 15 5.06 -4.73 -10.32
N THR A 16 5.06 -4.72 -11.66
CA THR A 16 6.19 -4.23 -12.46
C THR A 16 6.56 -2.79 -12.10
N VAL A 17 5.57 -1.90 -12.03
CA VAL A 17 5.80 -0.49 -11.68
C VAL A 17 6.35 -0.37 -10.26
N ILE A 18 5.74 -1.06 -9.28
CA ILE A 18 6.21 -1.00 -7.89
C ILE A 18 7.65 -1.53 -7.81
N ASN A 19 7.96 -2.69 -8.39
CA ASN A 19 9.30 -3.27 -8.34
C ASN A 19 10.35 -2.34 -8.93
N ASN A 20 10.11 -1.80 -10.14
CA ASN A 20 11.01 -0.84 -10.78
C ASN A 20 11.26 0.40 -9.92
N LEU A 21 10.24 0.90 -9.20
CA LEU A 21 10.40 2.05 -8.32
C LEU A 21 11.16 1.69 -7.03
N THR A 22 10.95 0.49 -6.50
CA THR A 22 11.60 0.03 -5.26
C THR A 22 13.00 -0.54 -5.45
N GLU A 23 13.46 -0.76 -6.69
CA GLU A 23 14.83 -1.15 -7.00
C GLU A 23 15.85 -0.04 -6.71
N ASN A 24 15.40 1.21 -6.61
CA ASN A 24 16.26 2.32 -6.22
C ASN A 24 16.59 2.25 -4.71
N ASN A 25 17.80 1.79 -4.39
CA ASN A 25 18.30 1.67 -3.01
C ASN A 25 18.55 3.01 -2.29
N GLU A 26 18.47 4.14 -2.98
CA GLU A 26 18.57 5.48 -2.36
C GLU A 26 17.24 5.92 -1.72
N ILE A 27 16.15 5.19 -1.97
CA ILE A 27 14.81 5.48 -1.45
C ILE A 27 14.34 4.34 -0.55
N ASP A 28 14.08 4.67 0.71
CA ASP A 28 13.48 3.77 1.68
C ASP A 28 12.02 3.51 1.30
N SER A 29 11.79 2.38 0.62
CA SER A 29 10.47 2.01 0.11
C SER A 29 9.78 1.02 1.02
N HIS A 30 8.47 1.21 1.24
CA HIS A 30 7.58 0.31 1.97
C HIS A 30 6.37 -0.02 1.09
N VAL A 31 5.98 -1.29 0.98
CA VAL A 31 4.82 -1.69 0.16
C VAL A 31 3.68 -2.28 1.00
N ILE A 32 2.45 -1.75 0.85
CA ILE A 32 1.22 -2.42 1.31
C ILE A 32 0.63 -3.19 0.12
N CYS A 33 0.50 -4.52 0.26
CA CYS A 33 -0.05 -5.39 -0.78
C CYS A 33 -0.80 -6.62 -0.21
N PRO A 34 -1.63 -7.31 -1.02
CA PRO A 34 -2.30 -8.53 -0.58
C PRO A 34 -1.31 -9.64 -0.25
N GLU A 35 -1.55 -10.36 0.84
CA GLU A 35 -0.74 -11.51 1.25
C GLU A 35 -0.59 -12.55 0.13
N SER A 36 -1.70 -12.88 -0.53
CA SER A 36 -1.75 -13.85 -1.64
C SER A 36 -0.97 -13.44 -2.89
N GLN A 37 -0.54 -12.19 -2.99
CA GLN A 37 0.20 -11.62 -4.12
C GLN A 37 1.58 -11.07 -3.68
N SER A 38 1.97 -11.28 -2.42
CA SER A 38 3.19 -10.73 -1.83
C SER A 38 4.49 -11.13 -2.53
N LYS A 39 4.48 -12.27 -3.24
CA LYS A 39 5.60 -12.78 -4.04
C LYS A 39 5.84 -11.99 -5.33
N GLU A 40 4.86 -11.23 -5.80
CA GLU A 40 5.03 -10.35 -6.98
C GLU A 40 5.82 -9.09 -6.65
N ILE A 41 6.01 -8.77 -5.37
CA ILE A 41 6.76 -7.60 -4.91
C ILE A 41 8.14 -8.03 -4.42
N TYR A 42 9.21 -7.36 -4.85
CA TYR A 42 10.58 -7.68 -4.45
C TYR A 42 11.12 -6.81 -3.31
N CYS A 43 10.52 -5.63 -3.09
CA CYS A 43 10.84 -4.75 -1.98
C CYS A 43 10.83 -5.51 -0.63
N ALA A 44 11.89 -5.41 0.16
CA ALA A 44 12.00 -6.14 1.42
C ALA A 44 10.95 -5.71 2.47
N GLN A 45 10.68 -4.41 2.56
CA GLN A 45 9.73 -3.85 3.53
C GLN A 45 8.30 -3.94 2.98
N LYS A 46 7.53 -4.90 3.50
CA LYS A 46 6.14 -5.11 3.10
C LYS A 46 5.23 -5.16 4.32
N THR A 47 4.03 -4.59 4.20
CA THR A 47 2.91 -4.89 5.08
C THR A 47 1.83 -5.59 4.28
N LEU A 48 1.42 -6.75 4.77
CA LEU A 48 0.45 -7.60 4.09
C LEU A 48 -0.94 -7.40 4.68
N PHE A 49 -1.95 -7.54 3.84
CA PHE A 49 -3.34 -7.63 4.26
C PHE A 49 -4.02 -8.83 3.63
N SER A 50 -5.00 -9.40 4.33
CA SER A 50 -5.75 -10.55 3.83
C SER A 50 -6.78 -10.11 2.80
N ARG A 51 -6.84 -10.84 1.70
CA ARG A 51 -7.75 -10.54 0.58
C ARG A 51 -8.38 -11.83 0.07
N THR A 52 -9.71 -11.87 0.08
CA THR A 52 -10.51 -12.99 -0.45
C THR A 52 -11.12 -12.68 -1.83
N GLY A 53 -11.09 -11.42 -2.27
CA GLY A 53 -11.62 -11.00 -3.57
C GLY A 53 -11.90 -9.50 -3.61
N ARG A 54 -12.71 -9.07 -4.58
CA ARG A 54 -13.21 -7.69 -4.64
C ARG A 54 -14.49 -7.59 -3.83
N ASN A 55 -14.34 -7.50 -2.51
CA ASN A 55 -15.45 -7.44 -1.57
C ASN A 55 -15.17 -6.47 -0.42
N ILE A 56 -16.22 -6.13 0.34
CA ILE A 56 -16.15 -5.17 1.43
C ILE A 56 -15.17 -5.66 2.52
N SER A 57 -15.14 -6.96 2.81
CA SER A 57 -14.21 -7.54 3.80
C SER A 57 -12.74 -7.25 3.44
N SER A 58 -12.36 -7.47 2.18
CA SER A 58 -11.00 -7.20 1.70
C SER A 58 -10.68 -5.70 1.70
N LEU A 59 -11.67 -4.85 1.38
CA LEU A 59 -11.51 -3.40 1.43
C LEU A 59 -11.31 -2.90 2.87
N SER A 60 -12.08 -3.43 3.82
CA SER A 60 -11.94 -3.13 5.24
C SER A 60 -10.60 -3.60 5.80
N SER A 61 -10.11 -4.77 5.36
CA SER A 61 -8.76 -5.25 5.73
C SER A 61 -7.67 -4.29 5.25
N LEU A 62 -7.72 -3.87 3.98
CA LEU A 62 -6.82 -2.87 3.42
C LEU A 62 -6.90 -1.54 4.19
N PHE A 63 -8.11 -1.05 4.47
CA PHE A 63 -8.34 0.19 5.21
C PHE A 63 -7.69 0.18 6.59
N LEU A 64 -7.90 -0.89 7.37
CA LEU A 64 -7.33 -1.02 8.72
C LEU A 64 -5.80 -1.06 8.68
N VAL A 65 -5.22 -1.79 7.72
CA VAL A 65 -3.77 -1.85 7.54
C VAL A 65 -3.21 -0.47 7.16
N ILE A 66 -3.85 0.25 6.24
CA ILE A 66 -3.44 1.61 5.87
C ILE A 66 -3.43 2.54 7.09
N ILE A 67 -4.53 2.59 7.87
CA ILE A 67 -4.58 3.43 9.08
C ILE A 67 -3.46 3.07 10.04
N LYS A 68 -3.30 1.79 10.34
CA LYS A 68 -2.28 1.33 11.28
C LYS A 68 -0.89 1.73 10.80
N THR A 69 -0.56 1.43 9.55
CA THR A 69 0.77 1.72 8.99
C THR A 69 1.05 3.22 8.93
N LEU A 70 0.09 4.05 8.50
CA LEU A 70 0.27 5.49 8.42
C LEU A 70 0.28 6.19 9.79
N LYS A 71 -0.33 5.61 10.82
CA LYS A 71 -0.33 6.14 12.19
C LYS A 71 0.97 5.85 12.94
N TYR A 72 1.53 4.65 12.76
CA TYR A 72 2.71 4.21 13.51
C TYR A 72 4.04 4.50 12.80
N ASN A 73 4.01 4.79 11.49
CA ASN A 73 5.20 5.06 10.71
C ASN A 73 5.09 6.45 10.06
N LYS A 74 6.23 7.12 9.87
CA LYS A 74 6.30 8.39 9.14
C LYS A 74 6.78 8.14 7.71
N PHE A 75 6.03 8.64 6.74
CA PHE A 75 6.38 8.60 5.32
C PHE A 75 6.37 10.01 4.76
N ASP A 76 7.34 10.32 3.91
CA ASP A 76 7.45 11.59 3.21
C ASP A 76 6.51 11.63 2.00
N VAL A 77 6.32 10.48 1.34
CA VAL A 77 5.49 10.34 0.14
C VAL A 77 4.59 9.10 0.25
N ILE A 78 3.31 9.25 -0.14
CA ILE A 78 2.36 8.16 -0.28
C ILE A 78 2.02 7.99 -1.76
N HIS A 79 2.42 6.86 -2.35
CA HIS A 79 2.18 6.51 -3.74
C HIS A 79 1.03 5.50 -3.86
N LEU A 80 -0.07 5.91 -4.48
CA LEU A 80 -1.32 5.13 -4.55
C LEU A 80 -1.43 4.36 -5.88
N HIS A 81 -1.49 3.04 -5.78
CA HIS A 81 -1.56 2.08 -6.90
C HIS A 81 -2.90 1.34 -6.90
N SER A 82 -4.02 2.07 -6.95
CA SER A 82 -5.37 1.59 -7.32
C SER A 82 -6.40 2.69 -7.04
N SER A 83 -7.58 2.60 -7.66
CA SER A 83 -8.71 3.48 -7.32
C SER A 83 -9.17 3.31 -5.87
N PHE A 84 -9.12 2.09 -5.31
CA PHE A 84 -9.51 1.81 -3.93
C PHE A 84 -8.52 2.37 -2.91
N ALA A 85 -7.22 2.18 -3.11
CA ALA A 85 -6.19 2.81 -2.27
C ALA A 85 -6.30 4.34 -2.34
N GLY A 86 -6.52 4.87 -3.55
CA GLY A 86 -6.82 6.26 -3.82
C GLY A 86 -7.98 6.80 -2.99
N PHE A 87 -9.12 6.12 -3.05
CA PHE A 87 -10.34 6.49 -2.31
C PHE A 87 -10.10 6.48 -0.79
N ILE A 88 -9.54 5.39 -0.25
CA ILE A 88 -9.28 5.24 1.18
C ILE A 88 -8.38 6.36 1.70
N VAL A 89 -7.20 6.54 1.09
CA VAL A 89 -6.20 7.47 1.63
C VAL A 89 -6.69 8.91 1.51
N ARG A 90 -7.32 9.30 0.40
CA ARG A 90 -7.90 10.65 0.27
C ARG A 90 -8.99 10.91 1.30
N ALA A 91 -9.84 9.93 1.59
CA ALA A 91 -10.85 10.07 2.65
C ALA A 91 -10.19 10.26 4.03
N LEU A 92 -9.17 9.46 4.36
CA LEU A 92 -8.45 9.60 5.64
C LEU A 92 -7.85 11.01 5.83
N PHE A 93 -7.29 11.58 4.77
CA PHE A 93 -6.74 12.94 4.79
C PHE A 93 -7.82 14.02 4.84
N ALA A 94 -8.90 13.88 4.06
CA ALA A 94 -10.02 14.82 4.04
C ALA A 94 -10.69 14.92 5.43
N PHE A 95 -10.83 13.80 6.13
CA PHE A 95 -11.44 13.73 7.45
C PHE A 95 -10.44 13.83 8.62
N LYS A 96 -9.14 14.03 8.35
CA LYS A 96 -8.05 14.07 9.35
C LYS A 96 -8.04 12.85 10.30
N ILE A 97 -8.45 11.68 9.82
CA ILE A 97 -8.50 10.43 10.60
C ILE A 97 -7.09 9.89 10.90
N ASN A 98 -6.07 10.38 10.19
CA ASN A 98 -4.67 9.98 10.34
C ASN A 98 -3.84 10.88 11.28
N LYS A 99 -4.46 11.65 12.17
CA LYS A 99 -3.76 12.48 13.17
C LYS A 99 -3.65 11.80 14.53
#